data_AF-A0A4U0F8A2-F1
#
_entry.id   AF-A0A4U0F8A2-F1
#
_cell.length_a   1.000
_cell.length_b   1.000
_cell.length_c   1.000
_cell.angle_alpha   90.00
_cell.angle_beta   90.00
_cell.angle_gamma   90.00
#
_symmetry.space_group_name_H-M   'P 1'
#
loop_
_entity.id
_entity.type
_entity.pdbx_description
1 polymer ?
#
loop_
_entity_poly.entity_id
_entity_poly.type
_entity_poly.pdbx_seq_one_letter_code
_entity_poly.pdbx_strand_id
1 'polypeptide(L)'
;MSFSPKLEQLLQQEGISFTALDVHQQDFDKGRIWSRRYDADQVDAFLDQVVKDYERFYKMLDEMQLEIEALREAISSKDEISVERLHVRLRKIEHFFQNNR
;
A
#
# COMPACT_ATOMS: atom_id res chain seq x y z
N MET A 1 2.97 4.10 16.44
CA MET A 1 1.74 4.04 15.61
C MET A 1 1.55 2.59 15.18
N SER A 2 0.35 2.02 15.23
CA SER A 2 0.12 0.64 14.76
C SER A 2 -0.26 0.68 13.27
N PHE A 3 0.41 -0.11 12.45
CA PHE A 3 0.16 -0.18 11.02
C PHE A 3 -1.07 -1.05 10.71
N SER A 4 -1.58 -0.97 9.48
CA SER A 4 -2.61 -1.91 9.04
C SER A 4 -1.99 -3.31 8.93
N PRO A 5 -2.70 -4.38 9.34
CA PRO A 5 -2.17 -5.75 9.26
C PRO A 5 -1.76 -6.15 7.82
N LYS A 6 -2.42 -5.56 6.83
CA LYS A 6 -2.16 -5.78 5.39
C LYS A 6 -0.80 -5.21 4.98
N LEU A 7 -0.43 -4.02 5.48
CA LEU A 7 0.86 -3.40 5.21
C LEU A 7 2.00 -4.21 5.83
N GLU A 8 1.87 -4.62 7.08
CA GLU A 8 2.88 -5.43 7.78
C GLU A 8 3.16 -6.76 7.06
N GLN A 9 2.10 -7.42 6.57
CA GLN A 9 2.23 -8.64 5.79
C GLN A 9 2.97 -8.41 4.46
N LEU A 10 2.68 -7.32 3.75
CA LEU A 10 3.36 -6.96 2.50
C LEU A 10 4.85 -6.68 2.71
N LEU A 11 5.19 -5.94 3.77
CA LEU A 11 6.59 -5.64 4.09
C LEU A 11 7.39 -6.93 4.35
N GLN A 12 6.80 -7.93 5.01
CA GLN A 12 7.41 -9.24 5.21
C GLN A 12 7.60 -10.02 3.91
N GLN A 13 6.63 -9.96 2.99
CA GLN A 13 6.71 -10.64 1.69
C GLN A 13 7.78 -10.04 0.78
N GLU A 14 7.97 -8.72 0.84
CA GLU A 14 9.00 -8.00 0.07
C GLU A 14 10.39 -8.05 0.71
N GLY A 15 10.55 -8.76 1.83
CA GLY A 15 11.85 -8.92 2.52
C GLY A 15 12.34 -7.66 3.24
N ILE A 16 11.45 -6.71 3.53
CA ILE A 16 11.80 -5.49 4.26
C ILE A 16 12.01 -5.86 5.73
N SER A 17 13.26 -5.76 6.18
CA SER A 17 13.70 -6.33 7.46
C SER A 17 13.54 -5.39 8.66
N PHE A 18 13.33 -4.09 8.43
CA PHE A 18 13.26 -3.09 9.50
C PHE A 18 12.07 -2.15 9.27
N THR A 19 11.32 -1.90 10.34
CA THR A 19 10.32 -0.83 10.39
C THR A 19 10.94 0.49 10.85
N ALA A 20 10.22 1.60 10.66
CA ALA A 20 10.65 2.89 11.21
C ALA A 20 10.90 2.84 12.73
N LEU A 21 10.11 2.04 13.46
CA LEU A 21 10.29 1.86 14.90
C LEU A 21 11.56 1.07 15.22
N ASP A 22 11.85 0.03 14.45
CA ASP A 22 13.07 -0.78 14.63
C ASP A 22 14.33 0.06 14.38
N VAL A 23 14.30 0.91 13.34
CA VAL A 23 15.40 1.84 13.04
C VAL A 23 15.57 2.88 14.16
N HIS A 24 14.46 3.37 14.74
CA HIS A 24 14.52 4.32 15.85
C HIS A 24 15.05 3.71 17.16
N GLN A 25 14.75 2.43 17.40
CA GLN A 25 15.17 1.71 18.60
C GLN A 25 16.55 1.05 18.47
N GLN A 26 17.21 1.20 17.32
CA GLN A 26 18.50 0.58 17.06
C GLN A 26 19.61 1.27 17.88
N ASP A 27 20.05 0.60 18.94
CA ASP A 27 21.23 1.01 19.70
C ASP A 27 22.52 0.56 19.00
N PHE A 28 23.46 1.48 18.80
CA PHE A 28 24.80 1.17 18.30
C PHE A 28 25.79 1.00 19.45
N ASP A 29 26.56 -0.10 19.43
CA ASP A 29 27.54 -0.41 20.45
C ASP A 29 28.63 0.66 20.57
N LYS A 30 28.68 1.33 21.72
CA LYS A 30 29.70 2.35 22.04
C LYS A 30 31.09 1.73 22.35
N GLY A 31 31.33 0.47 21.99
CA GLY A 31 32.56 -0.29 22.28
C GLY A 31 33.86 0.14 21.55
N ARG A 32 34.69 0.93 22.25
CA ARG A 32 36.16 0.83 22.34
C ARG A 32 37.04 0.85 21.05
N ILE A 33 36.81 1.72 20.07
CA ILE A 33 37.82 2.10 19.05
C ILE A 33 37.64 3.59 18.68
N TRP A 34 38.42 4.48 19.28
CA TRP A 34 38.23 5.95 19.20
C TRP A 34 38.44 6.57 17.81
N SER A 35 39.12 5.89 16.87
CA SER A 35 39.66 6.56 15.66
C SER A 35 38.88 6.36 14.35
N ARG A 36 37.72 5.69 14.35
CA ARG A 36 36.89 5.46 13.14
C ARG A 36 35.38 5.50 13.43
N ARG A 37 34.98 6.22 14.47
CA ARG A 37 33.59 6.26 14.93
C ARG A 37 32.85 7.40 14.27
N TYR A 38 31.64 7.11 13.82
CA TYR A 38 30.64 8.13 13.58
C TYR A 38 30.32 8.80 14.91
N ASP A 39 30.11 10.11 14.87
CA ASP A 39 29.61 10.86 16.02
C ASP A 39 28.20 10.35 16.33
N ALA A 40 27.95 9.95 17.58
CA ALA A 40 26.67 9.39 17.99
C ALA A 40 25.54 10.39 17.74
N ASP A 41 25.77 11.69 18.01
CA ASP A 41 24.77 12.72 17.81
C ASP A 41 24.48 12.93 16.31
N GLN A 42 25.49 12.73 15.46
CA GLN A 42 25.32 12.80 14.00
C GLN A 42 24.57 11.59 13.44
N VAL A 43 24.82 10.40 13.99
CA VAL A 43 24.09 9.17 13.63
C VAL A 43 22.63 9.30 14.05
N ASP A 44 22.36 9.76 15.28
CA ASP A 44 21.01 9.93 15.79
C ASP A 44 20.24 10.95 14.94
N ALA A 45 20.85 12.09 14.61
CA ALA A 45 20.24 13.09 13.74
C ALA A 45 19.95 12.57 12.31
N PHE A 46 20.78 11.66 11.80
CA PHE A 46 20.54 10.99 10.52
C PHE A 46 19.42 9.96 10.63
N LEU A 47 19.40 9.13 11.68
CA LEU A 47 18.34 8.16 11.92
C LEU A 47 16.98 8.84 12.08
N ASP A 48 16.90 9.97 12.77
CA ASP A 48 15.67 10.76 12.87
C ASP A 48 15.13 11.20 11.49
N GLN A 49 16.03 11.52 10.54
CA GLN A 49 15.64 11.86 9.17
C GLN A 49 15.17 10.62 8.41
N VAL A 50 15.89 9.50 8.54
CA VAL A 50 15.50 8.22 7.93
C VAL A 50 14.13 7.78 8.44
N VAL A 51 13.89 7.86 9.75
CA VAL A 51 12.59 7.52 10.36
C VAL A 51 11.47 8.37 9.74
N LYS A 52 11.67 9.70 9.64
CA LYS A 52 10.67 10.60 9.01
C LYS A 52 10.39 10.24 7.56
N ASP A 53 11.41 9.85 6.80
CA ASP A 53 11.22 9.47 5.40
C ASP A 53 10.51 8.12 5.28
N TYR A 54 10.80 7.16 6.16
CA TYR A 54 10.03 5.91 6.25
C TYR A 54 8.56 6.17 6.58
N GLU A 55 8.26 7.06 7.53
CA GLU A 55 6.87 7.46 7.83
C GLU A 55 6.16 8.04 6.60
N ARG A 56 6.86 8.87 5.81
CA ARG A 56 6.32 9.43 4.56
C ARG A 56 6.08 8.34 3.52
N PHE A 57 7.02 7.42 3.34
CA PHE A 57 6.86 6.30 2.40
C PHE A 57 5.66 5.43 2.78
N TYR A 58 5.48 5.13 4.06
CA TYR A 58 4.32 4.36 4.51
C TYR A 58 3.00 5.09 4.24
N LYS A 59 2.95 6.41 4.46
CA LYS A 59 1.76 7.20 4.12
C LYS A 59 1.45 7.16 2.62
N MET A 60 2.47 7.30 1.77
CA MET A 60 2.30 7.21 0.31
C MET A 60 1.83 5.82 -0.12
N LEU A 61 2.35 4.75 0.49
CA LEU A 61 1.94 3.39 0.20
C LEU A 61 0.47 3.15 0.56
N ASP A 62 0.02 3.66 1.71
CA ASP A 62 -1.38 3.53 2.14
C ASP A 62 -2.32 4.31 1.21
N GLU A 63 -1.97 5.55 0.86
CA GLU A 63 -2.72 6.37 -0.11
C GLU A 63 -2.82 5.67 -1.48
N MET A 64 -1.72 5.12 -2.00
CA MET A 64 -1.72 4.38 -3.26
C MET A 64 -2.55 3.09 -3.18
N GLN A 65 -2.53 2.38 -2.06
CA GLN A 65 -3.36 1.19 -1.87
C GLN A 65 -4.85 1.53 -1.86
N LEU A 66 -5.24 2.60 -1.19
CA LEU A 66 -6.61 3.10 -1.19
C LEU A 66 -7.07 3.50 -2.61
N GLU A 67 -6.20 4.16 -3.38
CA GLU A 67 -6.49 4.50 -4.78
C GLU A 67 -6.67 3.25 -5.64
N ILE A 68 -5.81 2.24 -5.50
CA ILE A 68 -5.94 0.97 -6.22
C ILE A 68 -7.27 0.28 -5.87
N GLU A 69 -7.65 0.28 -4.60
CA GLU A 69 -8.89 -0.36 -4.13
C GLU A 69 -10.12 0.36 -4.71
N ALA A 70 -10.14 1.69 -4.66
CA ALA A 70 -11.20 2.50 -5.28
C ALA A 70 -11.29 2.31 -6.81
N LEU A 71 -10.15 2.25 -7.51
CA LEU A 71 -10.12 2.00 -8.95
C LEU A 71 -10.61 0.59 -9.29
N ARG A 72 -10.26 -0.43 -8.50
CA ARG A 72 -10.76 -1.80 -8.67
C ARG A 72 -12.27 -1.88 -8.50
N GLU A 73 -12.84 -1.20 -7.51
CA GLU A 73 -14.29 -1.10 -7.33
C GLU A 73 -14.97 -0.40 -8.51
N ALA A 74 -14.38 0.70 -9.01
CA ALA A 74 -14.90 1.42 -10.17
C ALA A 74 -14.87 0.58 -11.45
N ILE A 75 -13.90 -0.32 -11.61
CA ILE A 75 -13.84 -1.27 -12.73
C ILE A 75 -14.87 -2.39 -12.55
N SER A 76 -14.95 -2.99 -11.37
CA SER A 76 -15.92 -4.06 -11.07
C SER A 76 -17.36 -3.61 -11.30
N SER A 77 -17.71 -2.38 -10.89
CA SER A 77 -19.04 -1.82 -11.13
C SER A 77 -19.34 -1.53 -12.61
N LYS A 78 -18.32 -1.24 -13.42
CA LYS A 78 -18.46 -1.09 -14.88
C LYS A 78 -18.70 -2.44 -15.58
N ASP A 79 -18.09 -3.52 -15.11
CA ASP A 79 -18.24 -4.85 -15.71
C ASP A 79 -19.60 -5.49 -15.43
N GLU A 80 -20.19 -5.26 -14.25
CA GLU A 80 -21.59 -5.65 -13.98
C GLU A 80 -22.60 -4.91 -14.89
N ILE A 81 -22.24 -3.69 -15.32
CA ILE A 81 -23.04 -2.89 -16.25
C ILE A 81 -22.88 -3.39 -17.70
N SER A 82 -21.86 -4.20 -18.04
CA SER A 82 -21.45 -4.42 -19.43
C SER A 82 -22.04 -5.68 -20.10
N VAL A 83 -22.25 -6.80 -19.41
CA VAL A 83 -22.75 -8.04 -20.08
C VAL A 83 -24.19 -8.36 -19.67
N GLU A 84 -24.53 -8.23 -18.39
CA GLU A 84 -25.85 -8.60 -17.90
C GLU A 84 -26.94 -7.64 -18.41
N ARG A 85 -26.65 -6.33 -18.43
CA ARG A 85 -27.57 -5.35 -19.04
C ARG A 85 -27.74 -5.54 -20.54
N LEU A 86 -26.69 -5.96 -21.24
CA LEU A 86 -26.78 -6.29 -22.66
C LEU A 86 -27.66 -7.52 -22.87
N HIS A 87 -27.51 -8.57 -22.07
CA HIS A 87 -28.38 -9.75 -22.14
C HIS A 87 -29.85 -9.42 -21.85
N VAL A 88 -30.13 -8.60 -20.83
CA VAL A 88 -31.50 -8.17 -20.52
C VAL A 88 -32.10 -7.36 -21.67
N ARG A 89 -31.32 -6.46 -22.29
CA ARG A 89 -31.79 -5.69 -23.46
C ARG A 89 -32.00 -6.57 -24.69
N LEU A 90 -31.08 -7.50 -24.97
CA LEU A 90 -31.19 -8.43 -26.08
C LEU A 90 -32.45 -9.30 -25.96
N ARG A 91 -32.68 -9.86 -24.77
CA ARG A 91 -33.86 -10.69 -24.48
C ARG A 91 -35.18 -9.92 -24.65
N LYS A 92 -35.20 -8.63 -24.26
CA LYS A 92 -36.37 -7.75 -24.49
C LYS A 92 -36.61 -7.48 -25.97
N ILE A 93 -35.54 -7.30 -26.74
CA ILE A 93 -35.61 -7.07 -28.19
C ILE A 93 -36.13 -8.33 -28.89
N GLU A 94 -35.60 -9.51 -28.57
CA GLU A 94 -36.07 -10.78 -29.12
C GLU A 94 -37.57 -10.99 -28.87
N HIS A 95 -38.02 -10.73 -27.64
CA HIS A 95 -39.43 -10.86 -27.28
C HIS A 95 -40.33 -9.86 -28.05
N PHE A 96 -39.85 -8.64 -28.27
CA PHE A 96 -40.56 -7.65 -29.07
C PHE A 96 -40.71 -8.10 -30.54
N PHE A 97 -39.69 -8.73 -31.11
CA PHE A 97 -39.76 -9.26 -32.47
C PHE A 97 -40.62 -10.51 -32.59
N GLN A 98 -40.65 -11.38 -31.56
CA GLN A 98 -41.51 -12.56 -31.57
C GLN A 98 -42.99 -12.23 -31.42
N ASN A 99 -43.34 -11.18 -30.68
CA ASN A 99 -44.75 -10.77 -30.48
C ASN A 99 -45.32 -9.86 -31.59
N ASN A 100 -44.48 -9.32 -32.47
CA ASN A 100 -44.89 -8.45 -33.59
C ASN A 100 -44.86 -9.15 -34.96
N ARG A 101 -45.04 -10.46 -34.99
CA ARG A 101 -45.14 -11.26 -36.22
C ARG A 101 -46.49 -11.99 -36.25
#